data_AF-A0A7X4KP66-F1
#
_entry.id   AF-A0A7X4KP66-F1
#
_cell.length_a   1.000
_cell.length_b   1.000
_cell.length_c   1.000
_cell.angle_alpha   90.00
_cell.angle_beta   90.00
_cell.angle_gamma   90.00
#
_symmetry.space_group_name_H-M   'P 1'
#
loop_
_entity.id
_entity.type
_entity.pdbx_description
1 polymer ?
#
loop_
_entity_poly.entity_id
_entity_poly.type
_entity_poly.pdbx_seq_one_letter_code
_entity_poly.pdbx_strand_id
1 'polypeptide(L)'
;MHIRTGTGAGASRADGGMDSGSRIAMLKSQIKVLGKKIEALRKALMETEDPTARLAIMKEIIELQDMQRMAQAQITELELRARRKLEQGRQDAPPEDEPAQ
;
A
#
# COMPACT_ATOMS: atom_id res chain seq x y z
N MET A 1 46.60 -5.41 -29.59
CA MET A 1 45.28 -4.74 -29.52
C MET A 1 44.69 -4.98 -28.15
N HIS A 2 44.59 -3.95 -27.31
CA HIS A 2 43.87 -4.00 -26.04
C HIS A 2 42.74 -2.98 -26.11
N ILE A 3 41.50 -3.42 -25.98
CA ILE A 3 40.38 -2.56 -25.58
C ILE A 3 39.60 -3.33 -24.51
N ARG A 4 39.81 -2.94 -23.26
CA ARG A 4 38.87 -3.14 -22.16
C ARG A 4 37.83 -2.02 -22.22
N THR A 5 36.62 -2.31 -21.73
CA THR A 5 35.76 -1.46 -20.85
C THR A 5 34.30 -1.33 -21.29
N GLY A 6 33.43 -1.40 -20.26
CA GLY A 6 32.02 -1.02 -20.26
C GLY A 6 31.16 -2.19 -19.79
N THR A 7 31.20 -2.62 -18.52
CA THR A 7 30.65 -1.91 -17.33
C THR A 7 29.62 -0.83 -17.69
N GLY A 8 28.40 -1.28 -17.98
CA GLY A 8 27.18 -0.49 -17.78
C GLY A 8 26.33 -1.25 -16.75
N ALA A 9 26.70 -1.17 -15.47
CA ALA A 9 26.09 -0.21 -14.55
C ALA A 9 24.58 -0.40 -14.51
N GLY A 10 24.13 -1.09 -13.47
CA GLY A 10 22.72 -1.26 -13.14
C GLY A 10 22.04 0.10 -13.07
N ALA A 11 21.36 0.45 -14.15
CA ALA A 11 20.34 1.47 -14.14
C ALA A 11 19.07 0.84 -13.56
N SER A 12 19.15 0.37 -12.31
CA SER A 12 18.01 0.37 -11.42
C SER A 12 17.67 1.83 -11.21
N ARG A 13 16.97 2.40 -12.19
CA ARG A 13 16.35 3.71 -12.09
C ARG A 13 15.52 3.66 -10.81
N ALA A 14 16.04 4.30 -9.78
CA ALA A 14 15.30 4.76 -8.63
C ALA A 14 14.28 5.77 -9.18
N ASP A 15 13.23 5.22 -9.78
CA ASP A 15 12.01 5.93 -10.11
C ASP A 15 11.50 6.54 -8.80
N GLY A 16 11.38 7.87 -8.76
CA GLY A 16 11.00 8.67 -7.60
C GLY A 16 9.56 8.46 -7.15
N GLY A 17 9.03 7.25 -7.26
CA GLY A 17 7.78 6.83 -6.66
C GLY A 17 8.01 6.60 -5.16
N MET A 18 7.20 7.28 -4.34
CA MET A 18 7.05 7.01 -2.92
C MET A 18 7.14 5.51 -2.65
N ASP A 19 8.07 5.09 -1.79
CA ASP A 19 8.31 3.66 -1.59
C ASP A 19 7.02 2.96 -1.14
N SER A 20 6.82 1.72 -1.59
CA SER A 20 5.61 0.96 -1.29
C SER A 20 5.32 0.90 0.21
N GLY A 21 6.37 0.90 1.05
CA GLY A 21 6.26 0.92 2.51
C GLY A 21 5.64 2.21 3.04
N SER A 22 6.15 3.38 2.64
CA SER A 22 5.58 4.69 2.99
C SER A 22 4.14 4.84 2.50
N ARG A 23 3.83 4.35 1.29
CA ARG A 23 2.46 4.38 0.78
C ARG A 23 1.52 3.51 1.60
N ILE A 24 1.95 2.30 1.98
CA ILE A 24 1.19 1.41 2.88
C ILE A 24 0.98 2.09 4.24
N ALA A 25 2.00 2.70 4.83
CA ALA A 25 1.89 3.39 6.12
C ALA A 25 0.87 4.54 6.06
N MET A 26 0.89 5.34 4.98
CA MET A 26 -0.08 6.42 4.77
C MET A 26 -1.51 5.88 4.64
N LEU A 27 -1.72 4.81 3.85
CA LEU A 27 -3.02 4.17 3.70
C LEU A 27 -3.53 3.59 5.04
N LYS A 28 -2.66 2.98 5.84
CA LYS A 28 -3.01 2.50 7.20
C LYS A 28 -3.43 3.66 8.12
N SER A 29 -2.73 4.78 8.07
CA SER A 29 -3.12 6.00 8.80
C SER A 29 -4.49 6.51 8.36
N GLN A 30 -4.74 6.55 7.04
CA GLN A 30 -6.04 6.95 6.49
C GLN A 30 -7.17 6.03 6.96
N ILE A 31 -6.97 4.71 6.94
CA ILE A 31 -7.95 3.74 7.46
C ILE A 31 -8.27 4.01 8.93
N LYS A 32 -7.26 4.32 9.75
CA LYS A 32 -7.44 4.64 11.17
C LYS A 32 -8.27 5.92 11.37
N VAL A 33 -7.99 6.97 10.60
CA VAL A 33 -8.74 8.23 10.64
C VAL A 33 -10.19 8.01 10.20
N LEU A 34 -10.41 7.27 9.12
CA LEU A 34 -11.75 6.92 8.65
C LEU A 34 -12.53 6.12 9.71
N GLY A 35 -11.86 5.17 10.38
CA GLY A 35 -12.46 4.39 11.48
C GLY A 35 -12.97 5.29 12.62
N LYS A 36 -12.17 6.26 13.06
CA LYS A 36 -12.58 7.23 14.08
C LYS A 36 -13.79 8.08 13.66
N LYS A 37 -13.84 8.49 12.39
CA LYS A 37 -14.99 9.23 11.84
C LYS A 37 -16.25 8.39 11.83
N ILE A 38 -16.15 7.13 11.39
CA ILE A 38 -17.26 6.17 11.41
C ILE A 38 -17.78 5.96 12.84
N GLU A 39 -16.89 5.81 13.83
CA GLU A 39 -17.30 5.68 15.23
C GLU A 39 -18.04 6.91 15.75
N ALA A 40 -17.58 8.11 15.41
CA ALA A 40 -18.26 9.36 15.77
C ALA A 40 -19.66 9.44 15.14
N LEU A 41 -19.79 9.11 13.85
CA LEU A 41 -21.07 9.09 13.15
C LEU A 41 -22.02 8.02 13.70
N ARG A 42 -21.50 6.86 14.12
CA ARG A 42 -22.31 5.82 14.78
C ARG A 42 -22.91 6.30 16.10
N LYS A 43 -22.15 7.09 16.89
CA LYS A 43 -22.66 7.72 18.11
C LYS A 43 -23.75 8.75 17.76
N ALA A 44 -23.48 9.63 16.80
CA ALA A 44 -24.46 10.60 16.32
C ALA A 44 -25.75 9.92 15.83
N LEU A 45 -25.65 8.78 15.14
CA LEU A 45 -26.81 8.00 14.69
C LEU A 45 -27.68 7.50 15.84
N MET A 46 -27.06 7.11 16.97
CA MET A 46 -27.79 6.67 18.17
C MET A 46 -28.48 7.81 18.90
N GLU A 47 -27.93 9.02 18.82
CA GLU A 47 -28.43 10.22 19.49
C GLU A 47 -29.43 11.02 18.64
N THR A 48 -29.50 10.75 17.33
CA THR A 48 -30.34 11.50 16.39
C THR A 48 -31.76 10.96 16.33
N GLU A 49 -32.74 11.78 16.70
CA GLU A 49 -34.17 11.45 16.60
C GLU A 49 -34.77 11.80 15.23
N ASP A 50 -34.20 12.77 14.51
CA ASP A 50 -34.67 13.18 13.19
C ASP A 50 -34.39 12.08 12.13
N PRO A 51 -35.42 11.52 11.48
CA PRO A 51 -35.25 10.50 10.46
C PRO A 51 -34.41 10.98 9.27
N THR A 52 -34.44 12.27 8.93
CA THR A 52 -33.71 12.82 7.79
C THR A 52 -32.22 12.86 8.09
N ALA A 53 -31.84 13.41 9.25
CA ALA A 53 -30.47 13.39 9.74
C ALA A 53 -29.94 11.95 9.91
N ARG A 54 -30.75 10.99 10.39
CA ARG A 54 -30.33 9.58 10.45
C ARG A 54 -29.95 9.01 9.08
N LEU A 55 -30.76 9.27 8.05
CA LEU A 55 -30.47 8.80 6.69
C LEU A 55 -29.18 9.41 6.14
N ALA A 56 -28.95 10.71 6.39
CA ALA A 56 -27.71 11.39 5.99
C ALA A 56 -26.49 10.76 6.68
N ILE A 57 -26.57 10.54 7.99
CA ILE A 57 -25.50 9.90 8.78
C ILE A 57 -25.22 8.48 8.28
N MET A 58 -26.27 7.69 8.00
CA MET A 58 -26.10 6.33 7.46
C MET A 58 -25.40 6.34 6.10
N LYS A 59 -25.78 7.27 5.21
CA LYS A 59 -25.15 7.43 3.90
C LYS A 59 -23.66 7.77 4.05
N GLU A 60 -23.33 8.71 4.94
CA GLU A 60 -21.94 9.09 5.18
C GLU A 60 -21.13 7.91 5.76
N ILE A 61 -21.70 7.14 6.69
CA ILE A 61 -21.05 5.92 7.20
C ILE A 61 -20.71 4.95 6.07
N ILE A 62 -21.65 4.70 5.15
CA ILE A 62 -21.43 3.80 4.00
C ILE A 62 -20.29 4.33 3.12
N GLU A 63 -20.30 5.61 2.78
CA GLU A 63 -19.24 6.23 1.96
C GLU A 63 -17.85 6.12 2.63
N LEU A 64 -17.77 6.36 3.94
CA LEU A 64 -16.51 6.20 4.69
C LEU A 64 -16.04 4.74 4.74
N GLN A 65 -16.97 3.79 4.87
CA GLN A 65 -16.66 2.36 4.83
C GLN A 65 -16.17 1.93 3.46
N ASP A 66 -16.74 2.47 2.38
CA ASP A 66 -16.30 2.22 1.00
C ASP A 66 -14.87 2.72 0.79
N MET A 67 -14.56 3.92 1.29
CA MET A 67 -13.19 4.45 1.28
C MET A 67 -12.21 3.58 2.07
N GLN A 68 -12.62 3.04 3.23
CA GLN A 68 -11.80 2.06 3.95
C GLN A 68 -11.53 0.80 3.12
N ARG A 69 -12.56 0.24 2.47
CA ARG A 69 -12.40 -0.96 1.63
C ARG A 69 -11.45 -0.71 0.45
N MET A 70 -11.56 0.44 -0.20
CA MET A 70 -10.65 0.83 -1.28
C MET A 70 -9.20 0.99 -0.80
N ALA A 71 -8.98 1.65 0.34
CA ALA A 71 -7.65 1.79 0.92
C ALA A 71 -7.05 0.44 1.32
N GLN A 72 -7.86 -0.46 1.87
CA GLN A 72 -7.44 -1.82 2.22
C GLN A 72 -7.07 -2.64 0.98
N ALA A 73 -7.84 -2.54 -0.10
CA ALA A 73 -7.52 -3.20 -1.37
C ALA A 73 -6.18 -2.71 -1.95
N GLN A 74 -5.91 -1.40 -1.89
CA GLN A 74 -4.63 -0.83 -2.32
C GLN A 74 -3.45 -1.34 -1.49
N ILE A 75 -3.62 -1.48 -0.16
CA ILE A 75 -2.59 -2.09 0.69
C ILE A 75 -2.30 -3.51 0.24
N THR A 76 -3.33 -4.34 0.05
CA THR A 76 -3.16 -5.74 -0.37
C THR A 76 -2.44 -5.84 -1.71
N GLU A 77 -2.77 -4.98 -2.68
CA GLU A 77 -2.09 -4.94 -3.98
C GLU A 77 -0.61 -4.56 -3.84
N LEU A 78 -0.30 -3.54 -3.02
CA LEU A 78 1.07 -3.09 -2.77
C LEU A 78 1.90 -4.17 -2.07
N GLU A 79 1.32 -4.87 -1.09
CA GLU A 79 1.96 -5.97 -0.39
C GLU A 79 2.22 -7.16 -1.33
N LEU A 80 1.27 -7.52 -2.19
CA LEU A 80 1.44 -8.58 -3.18
C LEU A 80 2.51 -8.23 -4.22
N ARG A 81 2.54 -6.97 -4.69
CA ARG A 81 3.58 -6.49 -5.60
C ARG A 81 4.96 -6.51 -4.93
N ALA A 82 5.06 -6.11 -3.66
CA ALA A 82 6.31 -6.16 -2.92
C ALA A 82 6.83 -7.59 -2.75
N ARG A 83 5.96 -8.56 -2.43
CA ARG A 83 6.32 -9.99 -2.33
C ARG A 83 6.85 -10.55 -3.66
N ARG A 84 6.14 -10.30 -4.77
CA ARG A 84 6.59 -10.75 -6.09
C ARG A 84 7.97 -10.21 -6.49
N LYS A 85 8.28 -8.95 -6.14
CA LYS A 85 9.60 -8.36 -6.39
C LYS A 85 10.71 -9.06 -5.59
N LEU A 86 10.43 -9.43 -4.33
CA LEU A 86 11.39 -10.15 -3.48
C LEU A 86 11.65 -11.58 -3.99
N GLU A 87 10.63 -12.25 -4.51
CA GLU A 87 10.75 -13.59 -5.09
C GLU A 87 11.57 -13.58 -6.39
N GLN A 88 11.36 -12.59 -7.25
CA GLN A 88 12.12 -12.42 -8.50
C GLN A 88 13.59 -12.05 -8.24
N GLY A 89 13.85 -11.14 -7.30
CA GLY A 89 15.23 -10.76 -6.93
C GLY A 89 16.06 -11.88 -6.27
N ARG A 90 15.42 -12.98 -5.84
CA ARG A 90 16.10 -14.18 -5.33
C ARG A 90 16.54 -15.15 -6.43
N GLN A 91 15.93 -15.10 -7.62
CA GLN A 91 16.26 -16.02 -8.73
C GLN A 91 17.45 -15.53 -9.58
N ASP A 92 17.78 -14.24 -9.52
CA ASP A 92 18.92 -13.64 -10.22
C ASP A 92 20.22 -13.63 -9.38
N ALA A 93 20.25 -14.30 -8.22
CA ALA A 93 21.50 -14.53 -7.50
C ALA A 93 22.27 -15.67 -8.21
N PRO A 94 23.41 -15.40 -8.88
CA PRO A 94 24.19 -16.45 -9.51
C PRO A 94 24.64 -17.47 -8.45
N PRO A 95 24.66 -18.78 -8.77
CA PRO A 95 25.23 -19.76 -7.86
C PRO A 95 26.66 -19.33 -7.56
N GLU A 96 26.97 -19.24 -6.27
CA GLU A 96 28.31 -18.91 -5.77
C GLU A 96 29.32 -19.82 -6.47
N ASP A 97 30.32 -19.21 -7.12
CA ASP A 97 31.43 -19.90 -7.77
C ASP A 97 32.00 -20.97 -6.81
N GLU A 98 31.90 -22.25 -7.21
CA GLU A 98 32.67 -23.33 -6.60
C GLU A 98 34.15 -22.96 -6.65
N PRO A 99 34.88 -22.93 -5.52
CA PRO A 99 36.33 -22.84 -5.58
C PRO A 99 36.84 -24.18 -6.14
N ALA A 100 37.25 -24.17 -7.40
CA ALA A 100 37.97 -25.27 -8.02
C ALA A 100 39.17 -25.65 -7.14
N GLN A 101 39.19 -26.90 -6.68
CA GLN A 101 40.39 -27.58 -6.17
C GLN A 101 40.75 -28.73 -7.10
#